data_AF-A0A932WB01-F1
#
_entry.id   AF-A0A932WB01-F1
#
_cell.length_a   1.000
_cell.length_b   1.000
_cell.length_c   1.000
_cell.angle_alpha   90.00
_cell.angle_beta   90.00
_cell.angle_gamma   90.00
#
_symmetry.space_group_name_H-M   'P 1'
#
loop_
_entity.id
_entity.type
_entity.pdbx_description
1 polymer ?
#
loop_
_entity_poly.entity_id
_entity_poly.type
_entity_poly.pdbx_seq_one_letter_code
_entity_poly.pdbx_strand_id
1 'polypeptide(L)'
;ELEVSRSLALAFVALIAVLPEYAVDFVFAWNAASDPAQAHYATANMTGSNRLLIGFGWAVVALLFWNRRRRQPLLLDPRQKLEMTFLLLATGWAFTIFFRTLVIDGPGGAAGSLNIVDSIVLVALFVAYMAMSSRGKAAEEHEVVVGPMAAIAALPRPKRRLALLLMFIVPAVVIFSVAEPFAESLVATGKDVGVDEFFLVQWVAPLASEAPEIGIAFYFAIRGMGAMAMGVLISSKVNQWTMLVGTLPIVYSVSLGALGQLPMDTRQVDEFLITAAQSLFAVLLIVAMRMYWPGAVALLLLFIIQFFFTGETGRLVFSSIYLGLAFLIMAASRARRQAAWNMLAWAAKGFRAPGPAPVPGEA
;
A
#
# COMPACT_ATOMS: atom_id res chain seq x y z
N GLU A 1 18.91 -13.15 4.69
CA GLU A 1 19.51 -13.98 3.61
C GLU A 1 20.38 -15.14 4.12
N LEU A 2 21.02 -15.05 5.30
CA LEU A 2 21.88 -16.11 5.85
C LEU A 2 21.18 -17.38 6.37
N GLU A 3 19.86 -17.37 6.59
CA GLU A 3 19.15 -18.43 7.33
C GLU A 3 17.93 -19.04 6.61
N VAL A 4 17.35 -18.33 5.63
CA VAL A 4 16.08 -18.69 4.98
C VAL A 4 16.17 -18.31 3.50
N SER A 5 15.38 -18.96 2.64
CA SER A 5 15.28 -18.57 1.24
C SER A 5 14.92 -17.09 1.12
N ARG A 6 15.54 -16.42 0.16
CA ARG A 6 15.35 -14.99 -0.09
C ARG A 6 13.87 -14.64 -0.34
N SER A 7 13.15 -15.52 -1.02
CA SER A 7 11.70 -15.41 -1.24
C SER A 7 10.92 -15.28 0.06
N LEU A 8 11.21 -16.14 1.01
CA LEU A 8 10.51 -16.19 2.29
C LEU A 8 10.91 -15.00 3.17
N ALA A 9 12.19 -14.62 3.17
CA ALA A 9 12.66 -13.44 3.88
C ALA A 9 11.99 -12.15 3.38
N LEU A 10 11.88 -11.96 2.07
CA LEU A 10 11.18 -10.80 1.49
C LEU A 10 9.69 -10.78 1.87
N ALA A 11 9.03 -11.95 1.85
CA ALA A 11 7.61 -12.05 2.22
C ALA A 11 7.38 -11.66 3.68
N PHE A 12 8.20 -12.18 4.59
CA PHE A 12 8.11 -11.85 6.00
C PHE A 12 8.42 -10.38 6.26
N VAL A 13 9.48 -9.82 5.66
CA VAL A 13 9.81 -8.41 5.85
C VAL A 13 8.69 -7.50 5.36
N ALA A 14 8.11 -7.78 4.19
CA ALA A 14 7.01 -6.99 3.63
C ALA A 14 5.75 -7.05 4.49
N LEU A 15 5.43 -8.22 5.07
CA LEU A 15 4.28 -8.38 5.96
C LEU A 15 4.51 -7.71 7.32
N ILE A 16 5.72 -7.85 7.87
CA ILE A 16 6.03 -7.42 9.24
C ILE A 16 6.18 -5.91 9.34
N ALA A 17 6.69 -5.26 8.30
CA ALA A 17 6.86 -3.81 8.26
C ALA A 17 5.55 -3.06 8.53
N VAL A 18 4.43 -3.63 8.11
CA VAL A 18 3.08 -3.06 8.26
C VAL A 18 2.20 -3.89 9.20
N LEU A 19 2.78 -4.78 10.02
CA LEU A 19 2.02 -5.62 10.95
C LEU A 19 1.14 -4.82 11.92
N PRO A 20 1.58 -3.66 12.47
CA PRO A 20 0.71 -2.84 13.31
C PRO A 20 -0.57 -2.40 12.59
N GLU A 21 -0.46 -2.05 11.31
CA GLU A 21 -1.60 -1.65 10.48
C GLU A 21 -2.57 -2.81 10.28
N TYR A 22 -2.06 -3.99 9.92
CA TYR A 22 -2.87 -5.21 9.80
C TYR A 22 -3.60 -5.54 11.10
N ALA A 23 -2.92 -5.43 12.24
CA ALA A 23 -3.51 -5.77 13.52
C ALA A 23 -4.68 -4.84 13.88
N VAL A 24 -4.55 -3.54 13.64
CA VAL A 24 -5.64 -2.56 13.88
C VAL A 24 -6.81 -2.80 12.92
N ASP A 25 -6.55 -2.99 11.63
CA ASP A 25 -7.59 -3.29 10.63
C ASP A 25 -8.32 -4.60 10.94
N PHE A 26 -7.60 -5.63 11.38
CA PHE A 26 -8.17 -6.92 11.72
C PHE A 26 -9.07 -6.85 12.94
N VAL A 27 -8.76 -6.02 13.94
CA VAL A 27 -9.67 -5.76 15.07
C VAL A 27 -10.99 -5.20 14.56
N PHE A 28 -10.96 -4.18 13.71
CA PHE A 28 -12.19 -3.59 13.15
C PHE A 28 -12.97 -4.58 12.29
N ALA A 29 -12.30 -5.33 11.41
CA ALA A 29 -12.95 -6.32 10.54
C ALA A 29 -13.49 -7.52 11.33
N TRP A 30 -12.81 -7.94 12.40
CA TRP A 30 -13.26 -9.01 13.28
C TRP A 30 -14.50 -8.58 14.07
N ASN A 31 -14.46 -7.40 14.68
CA ASN A 31 -15.55 -6.85 15.48
C ASN A 31 -16.78 -6.50 14.63
N ALA A 32 -16.58 -6.22 13.34
CA ALA A 32 -17.67 -5.97 12.38
C ALA A 32 -18.68 -7.12 12.27
N ALA A 33 -18.29 -8.35 12.58
CA ALA A 33 -19.21 -9.50 12.56
C ALA A 33 -20.25 -9.45 13.69
N SER A 34 -19.90 -8.89 14.84
CA SER A 34 -20.79 -8.70 16.00
C SER A 34 -21.40 -7.30 16.07
N ASP A 35 -20.67 -6.28 15.62
CA ASP A 35 -21.08 -4.87 15.58
C ASP A 35 -20.86 -4.30 14.18
N PRO A 36 -21.89 -4.29 13.31
CA PRO A 36 -21.77 -3.82 11.93
C PRO A 36 -21.22 -2.40 11.77
N ALA A 37 -21.32 -1.53 12.80
CA ALA A 37 -20.76 -0.19 12.75
C ALA A 37 -19.22 -0.19 12.61
N GLN A 38 -18.55 -1.23 13.11
CA GLN A 38 -17.09 -1.40 13.04
C GLN A 38 -16.60 -1.66 11.61
N ALA A 39 -17.48 -2.13 10.70
CA ALA A 39 -17.12 -2.30 9.29
C ALA A 39 -16.67 -0.97 8.66
N HIS A 40 -17.26 0.14 9.11
CA HIS A 40 -16.94 1.49 8.64
C HIS A 40 -15.51 1.87 9.04
N TYR A 41 -15.08 1.48 10.24
CA TYR A 41 -13.72 1.72 10.74
C TYR A 41 -12.67 0.90 9.99
N ALA A 42 -12.95 -0.36 9.65
CA ALA A 42 -12.03 -1.19 8.86
C ALA A 42 -11.74 -0.58 7.48
N THR A 43 -12.77 -0.08 6.79
CA THR A 43 -12.55 0.57 5.49
C THR A 43 -11.95 1.97 5.64
N ALA A 44 -12.30 2.70 6.70
CA ALA A 44 -11.74 4.01 6.99
C ALA A 44 -10.24 3.96 7.23
N ASN A 45 -9.78 3.06 8.10
CA ASN A 45 -8.36 2.86 8.42
C ASN A 45 -7.58 2.42 7.17
N MET A 46 -8.05 1.37 6.49
CA MET A 46 -7.44 0.89 5.24
C MET A 46 -7.32 1.97 4.15
N THR A 47 -8.37 2.75 3.89
CA THR A 47 -8.31 3.83 2.89
C THR A 47 -7.43 5.00 3.37
N GLY A 48 -7.42 5.25 4.68
CA GLY A 48 -6.56 6.20 5.36
C GLY A 48 -5.08 5.95 5.17
N SER A 49 -4.60 4.77 5.58
CA SER A 49 -3.20 4.35 5.44
C SER A 49 -2.73 4.40 4.00
N ASN A 50 -3.53 3.82 3.09
CA ASN A 50 -3.24 3.82 1.67
C ASN A 50 -3.11 5.22 1.05
N ARG A 51 -3.89 6.20 1.53
CA ARG A 51 -3.81 7.59 1.05
C ARG A 51 -2.72 8.39 1.73
N LEU A 52 -2.48 8.16 3.02
CA LEU A 52 -1.41 8.79 3.78
C LEU A 52 -0.04 8.37 3.23
N LEU A 53 0.14 7.10 2.90
CA LEU A 53 1.39 6.58 2.35
C LEU A 53 1.77 7.25 1.03
N ILE A 54 0.80 7.48 0.13
CA ILE A 54 1.03 8.16 -1.15
C ILE A 54 1.09 9.69 -0.97
N GLY A 55 0.04 10.26 -0.38
CA GLY A 55 -0.16 11.70 -0.30
C GLY A 55 0.88 12.39 0.57
N PHE A 56 1.24 11.77 1.68
CA PHE A 56 2.27 12.27 2.58
C PHE A 56 3.61 11.54 2.38
N GLY A 57 3.64 10.22 2.52
CA GLY A 57 4.89 9.44 2.50
C GLY A 57 5.71 9.62 1.22
N TRP A 58 5.16 9.23 0.06
CA TRP A 58 5.86 9.31 -1.23
C TRP A 58 6.21 10.75 -1.59
N ALA A 59 5.26 11.68 -1.37
CA ALA A 59 5.45 13.09 -1.69
C ALA A 59 6.59 13.71 -0.87
N VAL A 60 6.61 13.48 0.46
CA VAL A 60 7.66 14.00 1.34
C VAL A 60 9.01 13.36 1.04
N VAL A 61 9.08 12.04 0.78
CA VAL A 61 10.32 11.38 0.33
C VAL A 61 10.87 12.05 -0.93
N ALA A 62 10.02 12.28 -1.93
CA ALA A 62 10.44 12.91 -3.18
C ALA A 62 10.93 14.35 -2.97
N LEU A 63 10.28 15.12 -2.10
CA LEU A 63 10.68 16.51 -1.78
C LEU A 63 11.96 16.57 -0.96
N LEU A 64 12.12 15.69 0.03
CA LEU A 64 13.36 15.57 0.82
C LEU A 64 14.55 15.20 -0.08
N PHE A 65 14.36 14.22 -0.98
CA PHE A 65 15.37 13.83 -1.95
C PHE A 65 15.71 14.99 -2.90
N TRP A 66 14.69 15.67 -3.45
CA TRP A 66 14.85 16.80 -4.35
C TRP A 66 15.68 17.92 -3.69
N ASN A 67 15.40 18.25 -2.43
CA ASN A 67 16.18 19.21 -1.67
C ASN A 67 17.63 18.73 -1.47
N ARG A 68 17.79 17.46 -1.06
CA ARG A 68 19.10 16.85 -0.76
C ARG A 68 20.02 16.74 -1.98
N ARG A 69 19.48 16.50 -3.17
CA ARG A 69 20.21 16.28 -4.43
C ARG A 69 20.19 17.52 -5.35
N ARG A 70 19.97 18.72 -4.79
CA ARG A 70 20.03 20.00 -5.51
C ARG A 70 19.12 20.03 -6.74
N ARG A 71 17.83 19.71 -6.53
CA ARG A 71 16.75 19.81 -7.51
C ARG A 71 16.72 18.76 -8.63
N GLN A 72 17.44 17.65 -8.46
CA GLN A 72 17.37 16.53 -9.38
C GLN A 72 16.05 15.75 -9.23
N PRO A 73 15.50 15.20 -10.33
CA PRO A 73 14.38 14.27 -10.25
C PRO A 73 14.78 13.00 -9.49
N LEU A 74 13.84 12.42 -8.74
CA LEU A 74 14.04 11.14 -8.10
C LEU A 74 13.94 10.04 -9.16
N LEU A 75 15.02 9.29 -9.36
CA LEU A 75 15.05 8.14 -10.25
C LEU A 75 14.69 6.88 -9.46
N LEU A 76 13.75 6.10 -10.00
CA LEU A 76 13.32 4.83 -9.45
C LEU A 76 14.21 3.70 -9.98
N ASP A 77 14.38 2.66 -9.18
CA ASP A 77 15.11 1.45 -9.59
C ASP A 77 14.28 0.69 -10.62
N PRO A 78 14.84 0.25 -11.77
CA PRO A 78 14.16 -0.60 -12.75
C PRO A 78 13.39 -1.80 -12.17
N ARG A 79 13.84 -2.35 -11.02
CA ARG A 79 13.16 -3.43 -10.29
C ARG A 79 11.76 -3.03 -9.84
N GLN A 80 11.56 -1.74 -9.50
CA GLN A 80 10.28 -1.18 -9.06
C GLN A 80 9.17 -1.29 -10.11
N LYS A 81 9.50 -1.60 -11.38
CA LYS A 81 8.49 -1.87 -12.42
C LYS A 81 7.55 -3.01 -12.05
N LEU A 82 8.05 -3.98 -11.27
CA LEU A 82 7.25 -5.11 -10.82
C LEU A 82 6.12 -4.60 -9.91
N GLU A 83 6.47 -3.88 -8.84
CA GLU A 83 5.56 -3.27 -7.89
C GLU A 83 4.54 -2.39 -8.61
N MET A 84 4.99 -1.54 -9.53
CA MET A 84 4.11 -0.65 -10.29
C MET A 84 3.11 -1.41 -11.15
N THR A 85 3.51 -2.56 -11.71
CA THR A 85 2.60 -3.42 -12.48
C THR A 85 1.49 -3.96 -11.57
N PHE A 86 1.85 -4.49 -10.40
CA PHE A 86 0.87 -5.01 -9.45
C PHE A 86 -0.02 -3.90 -8.86
N LEU A 87 0.50 -2.70 -8.63
CA LEU A 87 -0.32 -1.54 -8.26
C LEU A 87 -1.31 -1.15 -9.35
N LEU A 88 -0.92 -1.17 -10.63
CA LEU A 88 -1.87 -0.93 -11.74
C LEU A 88 -2.97 -1.98 -11.77
N LEU A 89 -2.63 -3.26 -11.59
CA LEU A 89 -3.61 -4.35 -11.56
C LEU A 89 -4.56 -4.24 -10.37
N ALA A 90 -4.02 -4.01 -9.17
CA ALA A 90 -4.79 -3.83 -7.95
C ALA A 90 -5.71 -2.60 -8.03
N THR A 91 -5.21 -1.49 -8.57
CA THR A 91 -6.01 -0.28 -8.80
C THR A 91 -7.09 -0.52 -9.85
N GLY A 92 -6.79 -1.28 -10.90
CA GLY A 92 -7.78 -1.71 -11.89
C GLY A 92 -8.89 -2.55 -11.25
N TRP A 93 -8.54 -3.52 -10.41
CA TRP A 93 -9.50 -4.31 -9.64
C TRP A 93 -10.31 -3.45 -8.66
N ALA A 94 -9.68 -2.48 -7.99
CA ALA A 94 -10.38 -1.55 -7.11
C ALA A 94 -11.47 -0.76 -7.85
N PHE A 95 -11.23 -0.32 -9.08
CA PHE A 95 -12.29 0.27 -9.90
C PHE A 95 -13.39 -0.72 -10.24
N THR A 96 -13.10 -2.01 -10.46
CA THR A 96 -14.15 -3.01 -10.66
C THR A 96 -15.05 -3.18 -9.43
N ILE A 97 -14.49 -3.09 -8.22
CA ILE A 97 -15.27 -3.11 -6.97
C ILE A 97 -16.21 -1.89 -6.94
N PHE A 98 -15.68 -0.68 -7.20
CA PHE A 98 -16.50 0.53 -7.25
C PHE A 98 -17.62 0.47 -8.31
N PHE A 99 -17.30 0.07 -9.54
CA PHE A 99 -18.31 -0.02 -10.61
C PHE A 99 -19.33 -1.13 -10.36
N ARG A 100 -18.92 -2.24 -9.74
CA ARG A 100 -19.85 -3.30 -9.31
C ARG A 100 -20.87 -2.73 -8.35
N THR A 101 -20.42 -2.00 -7.33
CA THR A 101 -21.32 -1.34 -6.38
C THR A 101 -22.22 -0.30 -7.04
N LEU A 102 -21.69 0.49 -7.98
CA LEU A 102 -22.48 1.50 -8.68
C LEU A 102 -23.55 0.91 -9.63
N VAL A 103 -23.23 -0.19 -10.33
CA VAL A 103 -24.05 -0.74 -11.42
C VAL A 103 -24.98 -1.86 -10.95
N ILE A 104 -24.49 -2.75 -10.07
CA ILE A 104 -25.22 -3.95 -9.65
C ILE A 104 -26.08 -3.67 -8.42
N ASP A 105 -25.55 -2.91 -7.45
CA ASP A 105 -26.27 -2.61 -6.20
C ASP A 105 -27.21 -1.39 -6.34
N GLY A 106 -27.16 -0.70 -7.49
CA GLY A 106 -28.21 0.16 -8.05
C GLY A 106 -28.40 1.56 -7.41
N PRO A 107 -29.16 2.47 -8.04
CA PRO A 107 -29.39 3.86 -7.59
C PRO A 107 -30.31 3.99 -6.35
N GLY A 108 -30.53 2.90 -5.62
CA GLY A 108 -31.50 2.79 -4.52
C GLY A 108 -30.87 2.69 -3.12
N GLY A 109 -29.55 2.84 -2.99
CA GLY A 109 -28.89 2.87 -1.69
C GLY A 109 -28.60 1.50 -1.06
N ALA A 110 -28.43 0.43 -1.85
CA ALA A 110 -27.79 -0.76 -1.29
C ALA A 110 -26.30 -0.48 -1.08
N ALA A 111 -25.87 -0.63 0.18
CA ALA A 111 -24.48 -0.63 0.59
C ALA A 111 -23.66 -1.57 -0.32
N GLY A 112 -22.51 -1.10 -0.82
CA GLY A 112 -21.54 -1.95 -1.47
C GLY A 112 -20.95 -2.97 -0.50
N SER A 113 -20.10 -3.86 -1.02
CA SER A 113 -19.41 -4.81 -0.15
C SER A 113 -18.07 -5.25 -0.73
N LEU A 114 -17.15 -5.60 0.18
CA LEU A 114 -15.97 -6.39 -0.16
C LEU A 114 -16.28 -7.86 0.10
N ASN A 115 -16.17 -8.67 -0.94
CA ASN A 115 -16.54 -10.08 -0.89
C ASN A 115 -15.32 -10.99 -1.05
N ILE A 116 -15.55 -12.30 -0.92
CA ILE A 116 -14.51 -13.33 -1.02
C ILE A 116 -13.85 -13.39 -2.41
N VAL A 117 -14.55 -12.99 -3.48
CA VAL A 117 -13.94 -12.92 -4.81
C VAL A 117 -12.88 -11.83 -4.84
N ASP A 118 -13.17 -10.66 -4.24
CA ASP A 118 -12.19 -9.58 -4.10
C ASP A 118 -10.99 -10.04 -3.27
N SER A 119 -11.23 -10.76 -2.18
CA SER A 119 -10.18 -11.39 -1.37
C SER A 119 -9.29 -12.30 -2.19
N ILE A 120 -9.88 -13.24 -2.95
CA ILE A 120 -9.13 -14.19 -3.77
C ILE A 120 -8.25 -13.46 -4.78
N VAL A 121 -8.80 -12.46 -5.49
CA VAL A 121 -8.06 -11.74 -6.52
C VAL A 121 -6.93 -10.91 -5.92
N LEU A 122 -7.21 -10.12 -4.89
CA LEU A 122 -6.21 -9.23 -4.30
C LEU A 122 -5.10 -10.00 -3.57
N VAL A 123 -5.44 -11.06 -2.84
CA VAL A 123 -4.44 -11.95 -2.23
C VAL A 123 -3.63 -12.68 -3.31
N ALA A 124 -4.25 -13.17 -4.38
CA ALA A 124 -3.54 -13.81 -5.48
C ALA A 124 -2.56 -12.84 -6.18
N LEU A 125 -2.95 -11.58 -6.38
CA LEU A 125 -2.06 -10.54 -6.89
C LEU A 125 -0.84 -10.36 -5.99
N PHE A 126 -1.03 -10.28 -4.67
CA PHE A 126 0.09 -10.15 -3.74
C PHE A 126 0.99 -11.39 -3.72
N VAL A 127 0.41 -12.59 -3.70
CA VAL A 127 1.18 -13.85 -3.74
C VAL A 127 1.98 -13.94 -5.03
N ALA A 128 1.39 -13.56 -6.17
CA ALA A 128 2.10 -13.50 -7.45
C ALA A 128 3.23 -12.46 -7.42
N TYR A 129 2.98 -11.25 -6.88
CA TYR A 129 4.01 -10.24 -6.66
C TYR A 129 5.18 -10.79 -5.86
N MET A 130 4.91 -11.44 -4.73
CA MET A 130 5.93 -12.02 -3.86
C MET A 130 6.73 -13.12 -4.56
N ALA A 131 6.03 -14.05 -5.24
CA ALA A 131 6.66 -15.12 -5.99
C ALA A 131 7.61 -14.59 -7.06
N MET A 132 7.24 -13.49 -7.72
CA MET A 132 8.04 -12.87 -8.78
C MET A 132 9.19 -12.01 -8.24
N SER A 133 8.94 -11.21 -7.20
CA SER A 133 9.94 -10.38 -6.54
C SER A 133 11.11 -11.24 -6.06
N SER A 134 10.81 -12.45 -5.58
CA SER A 134 11.83 -13.40 -5.14
C SER A 134 12.75 -13.96 -6.23
N ARG A 135 12.34 -13.91 -7.51
CA ARG A 135 13.11 -14.46 -8.64
C ARG A 135 14.14 -13.48 -9.21
N GLY A 136 14.05 -12.19 -8.90
CA GLY A 136 15.02 -11.20 -9.38
C GLY A 136 16.40 -11.48 -8.80
N LYS A 137 17.46 -11.56 -9.62
CA LYS A 137 18.83 -11.73 -9.10
C LYS A 137 19.18 -10.57 -8.16
N ALA A 138 19.52 -10.87 -6.91
CA ALA A 138 20.19 -9.89 -6.06
C ALA A 138 21.43 -9.42 -6.83
N ALA A 139 21.71 -8.11 -6.82
CA ALA A 139 23.09 -7.74 -7.11
C ALA A 139 23.90 -8.38 -5.96
N GLU A 140 24.98 -9.07 -6.28
CA GLU A 140 25.96 -9.56 -5.31
C GLU A 140 26.71 -8.40 -4.63
N GLU A 141 26.02 -7.32 -4.30
CA GLU A 141 26.53 -6.38 -3.33
C GLU A 141 26.23 -7.02 -1.98
N HIS A 142 27.27 -7.62 -1.38
CA HIS A 142 27.28 -7.87 0.06
C HIS A 142 26.94 -6.53 0.73
N GLU A 143 25.67 -6.31 1.04
CA GLU A 143 25.27 -5.21 1.90
C GLU A 143 26.09 -5.39 3.18
N VAL A 144 27.00 -4.46 3.43
CA VAL A 144 27.77 -4.45 4.66
C VAL A 144 26.75 -4.41 5.78
N VAL A 145 26.61 -5.52 6.49
CA VAL A 145 25.67 -5.61 7.59
C VAL A 145 26.19 -4.66 8.66
N VAL A 146 25.48 -3.55 8.88
CA VAL A 146 25.85 -2.50 9.83
C VAL A 146 24.85 -2.42 10.97
N GLY A 147 25.28 -1.85 12.10
CA GLY A 147 24.40 -1.58 13.24
C GLY A 147 23.91 -2.85 13.96
N PRO A 148 22.67 -2.86 14.49
CA PRO A 148 22.13 -3.99 15.25
C PRO A 148 22.17 -5.32 14.49
N MET A 149 21.98 -5.26 13.17
CA MET A 149 22.05 -6.45 12.32
C MET A 149 23.44 -7.09 12.30
N ALA A 150 24.50 -6.30 12.43
CA ALA A 150 25.89 -6.79 12.45
C ALA A 150 26.17 -7.58 13.73
N ALA A 151 25.69 -7.05 14.86
CA ALA A 151 25.80 -7.71 16.16
C ALA A 151 25.08 -9.07 16.17
N ILE A 152 23.89 -9.15 15.56
CA ILE A 152 23.13 -10.39 15.42
C ILE A 152 23.84 -11.36 14.46
N ALA A 153 24.37 -10.85 13.34
CA ALA A 153 25.07 -11.66 12.35
C ALA A 153 26.33 -12.34 12.93
N ALA A 154 27.02 -11.69 13.86
CA ALA A 154 28.22 -12.19 14.55
C ALA A 154 27.93 -13.29 15.59
N LEU A 155 26.68 -13.52 15.99
CA LEU A 155 26.34 -14.58 16.94
C LEU A 155 26.53 -15.98 16.33
N PRO A 156 26.91 -16.99 17.14
CA PRO A 156 26.87 -18.39 16.72
C PRO A 156 25.48 -18.76 16.21
N ARG A 157 25.40 -19.60 15.16
CA ARG A 157 24.15 -20.02 14.49
C ARG A 157 22.95 -20.27 15.43
N PRO A 158 23.05 -21.07 16.52
CA PRO A 158 21.89 -21.32 17.39
C PRO A 158 21.42 -20.05 18.10
N LYS A 159 22.33 -19.22 18.61
CA LYS A 159 22.00 -17.95 19.27
C LYS A 159 21.44 -16.94 18.28
N ARG A 160 21.99 -16.89 17.06
CA ARG A 160 21.49 -16.02 15.98
C ARG A 160 20.05 -16.39 15.58
N ARG A 161 19.75 -17.67 15.39
CA ARG A 161 18.39 -18.13 15.07
C ARG A 161 17.41 -17.83 16.18
N LEU A 162 17.80 -18.09 17.43
CA LEU A 162 16.96 -17.75 18.58
C LEU A 162 16.71 -16.23 18.67
N ALA A 163 17.74 -15.41 18.48
CA ALA A 163 17.60 -13.95 18.47
C ALA A 163 16.64 -13.48 17.37
N LEU A 164 16.82 -13.98 16.13
CA LEU A 164 15.91 -13.65 15.01
C LEU A 164 14.48 -14.11 15.30
N LEU A 165 14.29 -15.33 15.82
CA LEU A 165 12.97 -15.85 16.18
C LEU A 165 12.29 -14.98 17.25
N LEU A 166 13.01 -14.60 18.31
CA LEU A 166 12.48 -13.75 19.37
C LEU A 166 12.17 -12.34 18.86
N MET A 167 13.01 -11.78 17.98
CA MET A 167 12.76 -10.50 17.32
C MET A 167 11.57 -10.52 16.36
N PHE A 168 11.06 -11.71 15.99
CA PHE A 168 9.81 -11.86 15.27
C PHE A 168 8.62 -12.09 16.20
N ILE A 169 8.73 -13.05 17.12
CA ILE A 169 7.60 -13.46 17.97
C ILE A 169 7.25 -12.38 18.98
N VAL A 170 8.24 -11.78 19.66
CA VAL A 170 7.96 -10.82 20.74
C VAL A 170 7.25 -9.58 20.22
N PRO A 171 7.71 -8.89 19.17
CA PRO A 171 6.98 -7.75 18.63
C PRO A 171 5.60 -8.13 18.10
N ALA A 172 5.45 -9.28 17.43
CA ALA A 172 4.15 -9.73 16.94
C ALA A 172 3.15 -9.93 18.10
N VAL A 173 3.53 -10.63 19.17
CA VAL A 173 2.68 -10.81 20.36
C VAL A 173 2.31 -9.47 20.98
N VAL A 174 3.27 -8.56 21.14
CA VAL A 174 3.01 -7.22 21.69
C VAL A 174 2.04 -6.43 20.79
N ILE A 175 2.25 -6.43 19.48
CA ILE A 175 1.38 -5.74 18.52
C ILE A 175 -0.06 -6.26 18.63
N PHE A 176 -0.27 -7.58 18.54
CA PHE A 176 -1.61 -8.15 18.62
C PHE A 176 -2.26 -7.97 20.00
N SER A 177 -1.49 -7.95 21.08
CA SER A 177 -2.01 -7.72 22.43
C SER A 177 -2.43 -6.26 22.68
N VAL A 178 -1.86 -5.31 21.92
CA VAL A 178 -2.13 -3.87 22.09
C VAL A 178 -3.09 -3.33 21.02
N ALA A 179 -3.23 -4.00 19.88
CA ALA A 179 -4.05 -3.54 18.76
C ALA A 179 -5.51 -3.26 19.14
N GLU A 180 -6.16 -4.20 19.85
CA GLU A 180 -7.56 -4.03 20.28
C GLU A 180 -7.72 -2.89 21.31
N PRO A 181 -6.97 -2.86 22.43
CA PRO A 181 -7.02 -1.72 23.35
C PRO A 181 -6.70 -0.38 22.68
N PHE A 182 -5.79 -0.35 21.71
CA PHE A 182 -5.45 0.84 20.95
C PHE A 182 -6.63 1.31 20.08
N ALA A 183 -7.25 0.40 19.32
CA ALA A 183 -8.39 0.69 18.46
C ALA A 183 -9.58 1.20 19.27
N GLU A 184 -9.93 0.51 20.36
CA GLU A 184 -11.02 0.91 21.26
C GLU A 184 -10.75 2.27 21.92
N SER A 185 -9.53 2.48 22.43
CA SER A 185 -9.16 3.74 23.08
C SER A 185 -9.19 4.91 22.09
N LEU A 186 -8.83 4.69 20.82
CA LEU A 186 -8.88 5.72 19.79
C LEU A 186 -10.33 6.15 19.51
N VAL A 187 -11.25 5.19 19.37
CA VAL A 187 -12.68 5.44 19.17
C VAL A 187 -13.30 6.10 20.42
N ALA A 188 -12.99 5.59 21.62
CA ALA A 188 -13.47 6.15 22.88
C ALA A 188 -12.99 7.60 23.08
N THR A 189 -11.72 7.88 22.79
CA THR A 189 -11.17 9.24 22.87
C THR A 189 -11.92 10.20 21.93
N GLY A 190 -12.28 9.77 20.72
CA GLY A 190 -13.10 10.55 19.80
C GLY A 190 -14.45 10.95 20.38
N LYS A 191 -15.13 9.99 21.02
CA LYS A 191 -16.42 10.24 21.70
C LYS A 191 -16.28 11.24 22.85
N ASP A 192 -15.24 11.10 23.66
CA ASP A 192 -15.04 11.94 24.85
C ASP A 192 -14.68 13.39 24.49
N VAL A 193 -13.91 13.61 23.42
CA VAL A 193 -13.45 14.94 23.01
C VAL A 193 -14.28 15.57 21.89
N GLY A 194 -15.34 14.87 21.42
CA GLY A 194 -16.25 15.35 20.38
C GLY A 194 -15.61 15.41 18.97
N VAL A 195 -14.67 14.52 18.68
CA VAL A 195 -14.02 14.40 17.36
C VAL A 195 -14.56 13.17 16.64
N ASP A 196 -14.90 13.33 15.34
CA ASP A 196 -15.40 12.25 14.48
C ASP A 196 -14.51 11.01 14.54
N GLU A 197 -15.06 9.87 14.97
CA GLU A 197 -14.29 8.65 15.17
C GLU A 197 -13.74 8.12 13.84
N PHE A 198 -14.50 8.30 12.76
CA PHE A 198 -14.06 7.94 11.42
C PHE A 198 -12.80 8.71 11.02
N PHE A 199 -12.74 10.02 11.33
CA PHE A 199 -11.53 10.82 11.10
C PHE A 199 -10.32 10.32 11.92
N LEU A 200 -10.51 9.98 13.20
CA LEU A 200 -9.43 9.44 14.03
C LEU A 200 -8.91 8.11 13.50
N VAL A 201 -9.83 7.19 13.22
CA VAL A 201 -9.52 5.87 12.67
C VAL A 201 -8.86 5.98 11.29
N GLN A 202 -9.29 6.93 10.46
CA GLN A 202 -8.75 7.09 9.11
C GLN A 202 -7.37 7.76 9.08
N TRP A 203 -7.05 8.64 10.03
CA TRP A 203 -5.84 9.45 9.92
C TRP A 203 -4.86 9.26 11.08
N VAL A 204 -5.35 9.13 12.30
CA VAL A 204 -4.49 9.03 13.49
C VAL A 204 -3.97 7.61 13.66
N ALA A 205 -4.82 6.59 13.50
CA ALA A 205 -4.38 5.20 13.55
C ALA A 205 -3.29 4.90 12.52
N PRO A 206 -3.49 5.19 11.21
CA PRO A 206 -2.46 4.97 10.20
C PRO A 206 -1.20 5.78 10.42
N LEU A 207 -1.33 7.03 10.88
CA LEU A 207 -0.15 7.84 11.17
C LEU A 207 0.71 7.20 12.27
N ALA A 208 0.09 6.61 13.29
CA ALA A 208 0.80 5.94 14.37
C ALA A 208 1.37 4.57 13.95
N SER A 209 0.60 3.75 13.24
CA SER A 209 1.01 2.41 12.79
C SER A 209 2.10 2.45 11.71
N GLU A 210 2.04 3.43 10.81
CA GLU A 210 2.98 3.58 9.67
C GLU A 210 4.21 4.43 9.99
N ALA A 211 4.20 5.18 11.10
CA ALA A 211 5.30 6.08 11.49
C ALA A 211 6.69 5.43 11.47
N PRO A 212 6.90 4.19 11.97
CA PRO A 212 8.21 3.54 11.92
C PRO A 212 8.72 3.35 10.49
N GLU A 213 7.85 2.90 9.57
CA GLU A 213 8.21 2.65 8.18
C GLU A 213 8.48 3.96 7.42
N ILE A 214 7.57 4.93 7.57
CA ILE A 214 7.71 6.27 6.97
C ILE A 214 8.99 6.95 7.47
N GLY A 215 9.31 6.82 8.76
CA GLY A 215 10.52 7.36 9.37
C GLY A 215 11.81 6.81 8.73
N ILE A 216 11.86 5.50 8.47
CA ILE A 216 13.00 4.86 7.79
C ILE A 216 13.12 5.37 6.34
N ALA A 217 12.00 5.51 5.62
CA ALA A 217 12.01 6.05 4.27
C ALA A 217 12.49 7.51 4.23
N PHE A 218 12.08 8.33 5.19
CA PHE A 218 12.55 9.72 5.32
C PHE A 218 14.05 9.77 5.61
N TYR A 219 14.56 8.90 6.49
CA TYR A 219 15.99 8.78 6.73
C TYR A 219 16.77 8.48 5.44
N PHE A 220 16.33 7.50 4.64
CA PHE A 220 16.96 7.21 3.35
C PHE A 220 16.86 8.40 2.36
N ALA A 221 15.74 9.10 2.32
CA ALA A 221 15.55 10.27 1.46
C ALA A 221 16.54 11.40 1.81
N ILE A 222 16.70 11.72 3.10
CA ILE A 222 17.64 12.73 3.61
C ILE A 222 19.10 12.33 3.37
N ARG A 223 19.40 11.03 3.36
CA ARG A 223 20.70 10.49 2.94
C ARG A 223 20.93 10.56 1.42
N GLY A 224 19.92 10.95 0.64
CA GLY A 224 19.98 11.02 -0.81
C GLY A 224 19.86 9.65 -1.49
N MET A 225 19.26 8.67 -0.80
CA MET A 225 18.97 7.31 -1.26
C MET A 225 17.51 7.19 -1.71
N GLY A 226 17.09 8.05 -2.66
CA GLY A 226 15.68 8.18 -3.06
C GLY A 226 15.06 6.91 -3.64
N ALA A 227 15.81 6.13 -4.43
CA ALA A 227 15.33 4.86 -4.98
C ALA A 227 15.00 3.85 -3.88
N MET A 228 15.86 3.74 -2.85
CA MET A 228 15.64 2.88 -1.69
C MET A 228 14.47 3.37 -0.85
N ALA A 229 14.40 4.68 -0.57
CA ALA A 229 13.30 5.28 0.17
C ALA A 229 11.94 5.02 -0.50
N MET A 230 11.86 5.23 -1.82
CA MET A 230 10.66 4.91 -2.59
C MET A 230 10.40 3.41 -2.66
N GLY A 231 11.44 2.57 -2.66
CA GLY A 231 11.28 1.11 -2.71
C GLY A 231 10.55 0.57 -1.50
N VAL A 232 10.89 1.06 -0.31
CA VAL A 232 10.17 0.74 0.93
C VAL A 232 8.70 1.12 0.79
N LEU A 233 8.40 2.39 0.49
CA LEU A 233 7.01 2.87 0.46
C LEU A 233 6.18 2.32 -0.70
N ILE A 234 6.78 2.02 -1.86
CA ILE A 234 6.08 1.42 -2.99
C ILE A 234 5.74 -0.04 -2.69
N SER A 235 6.67 -0.79 -2.09
CA SER A 235 6.42 -2.19 -1.71
C SER A 235 5.35 -2.28 -0.61
N SER A 236 5.41 -1.39 0.39
CA SER A 236 4.38 -1.25 1.42
C SER A 236 3.02 -0.93 0.81
N LYS A 237 2.95 0.01 -0.16
CA LYS A 237 1.71 0.31 -0.88
C LYS A 237 1.16 -0.88 -1.66
N VAL A 238 2.02 -1.71 -2.28
CA VAL A 238 1.57 -2.95 -2.94
C VAL A 238 0.87 -3.84 -1.92
N ASN A 239 1.51 -4.07 -0.77
CA ASN A 239 0.95 -4.89 0.30
C ASN A 239 -0.39 -4.34 0.82
N GLN A 240 -0.43 -3.06 1.20
CA GLN A 240 -1.62 -2.40 1.74
C GLN A 240 -2.78 -2.30 0.72
N TRP A 241 -2.49 -2.18 -0.57
CA TRP A 241 -3.50 -2.06 -1.63
C TRP A 241 -3.85 -3.41 -2.29
N THR A 242 -3.34 -4.52 -1.75
CA THR A 242 -3.68 -5.87 -2.19
C THR A 242 -4.02 -6.77 -1.01
N MET A 243 -3.03 -7.34 -0.34
CA MET A 243 -3.22 -8.32 0.71
C MET A 243 -4.01 -7.77 1.90
N LEU A 244 -3.78 -6.52 2.32
CA LEU A 244 -4.52 -5.92 3.43
C LEU A 244 -6.01 -5.79 3.07
N VAL A 245 -6.35 -5.13 1.96
CA VAL A 245 -7.73 -5.04 1.46
C VAL A 245 -8.36 -6.43 1.28
N GLY A 246 -7.61 -7.36 0.70
CA GLY A 246 -8.07 -8.72 0.41
C GLY A 246 -8.28 -9.58 1.65
N THR A 247 -7.63 -9.26 2.78
CA THR A 247 -7.77 -10.04 4.02
C THR A 247 -8.93 -9.57 4.89
N LEU A 248 -9.42 -8.32 4.76
CA LEU A 248 -10.55 -7.83 5.57
C LEU A 248 -11.81 -8.71 5.46
N PRO A 249 -12.30 -9.11 4.26
CA PRO A 249 -13.47 -9.97 4.15
C PRO A 249 -13.23 -11.39 4.66
N ILE A 250 -11.96 -11.85 4.64
CA ILE A 250 -11.57 -13.15 5.20
C ILE A 250 -11.69 -13.09 6.72
N VAL A 251 -11.09 -12.08 7.36
CA VAL A 251 -11.16 -11.89 8.81
C VAL A 251 -12.61 -11.75 9.27
N TYR A 252 -13.40 -10.93 8.57
CA TYR A 252 -14.83 -10.78 8.82
C TYR A 252 -15.58 -12.13 8.74
N SER A 253 -15.36 -12.90 7.68
CA SER A 253 -16.02 -14.21 7.50
C SER A 253 -15.62 -15.24 8.56
N VAL A 254 -14.34 -15.23 8.98
CA VAL A 254 -13.87 -16.10 10.06
C VAL A 254 -14.54 -15.73 11.37
N SER A 255 -14.62 -14.44 11.70
CA SER A 255 -15.31 -13.94 12.90
C SER A 255 -16.81 -14.26 12.89
N LEU A 256 -17.44 -14.14 11.72
CA LEU A 256 -18.85 -14.47 11.51
C LEU A 256 -19.14 -15.98 11.63
N GLY A 257 -18.13 -16.85 11.47
CA GLY A 257 -18.30 -18.31 11.40
C GLY A 257 -18.97 -18.80 10.10
N ALA A 258 -19.11 -17.93 9.10
CA ALA A 258 -19.72 -18.21 7.81
C ALA A 258 -19.13 -17.32 6.71
N LEU A 259 -19.28 -17.69 5.44
CA LEU A 259 -18.88 -16.83 4.33
C LEU A 259 -19.73 -15.57 4.32
N GLY A 260 -19.10 -14.44 4.66
CA GLY A 260 -19.72 -13.13 4.73
C GLY A 260 -19.14 -12.15 3.70
N GLN A 261 -19.78 -10.99 3.60
CA GLN A 261 -19.27 -9.86 2.84
C GLN A 261 -19.11 -8.69 3.81
N LEU A 262 -17.97 -8.00 3.76
CA LEU A 262 -17.75 -6.82 4.59
C LEU A 262 -18.57 -5.66 4.01
N PRO A 263 -19.58 -5.14 4.74
CA PRO A 263 -20.46 -4.11 4.21
C PRO A 263 -19.76 -2.76 4.08
N MET A 264 -20.12 -2.02 3.03
CA MET A 264 -19.64 -0.67 2.74
C MET A 264 -20.81 0.28 2.45
N ASP A 265 -21.03 1.27 3.29
CA ASP A 265 -21.95 2.37 3.04
C ASP A 265 -21.46 3.31 1.92
N THR A 266 -22.28 4.29 1.56
CA THR A 266 -21.94 5.29 0.53
C THR A 266 -20.64 6.04 0.84
N ARG A 267 -20.38 6.35 2.13
CA ARG A 267 -19.13 7.04 2.53
C ARG A 267 -17.93 6.15 2.24
N GLN A 268 -17.97 4.88 2.62
CA GLN A 268 -16.89 3.92 2.38
C GLN A 268 -16.64 3.69 0.89
N VAL A 269 -17.70 3.61 0.08
CA VAL A 269 -17.59 3.49 -1.38
C VAL A 269 -16.89 4.71 -1.99
N ASP A 270 -17.25 5.92 -1.55
CA ASP A 270 -16.57 7.15 -1.97
C ASP A 270 -15.09 7.18 -1.55
N GLU A 271 -14.80 6.77 -0.30
CA GLU A 271 -13.42 6.70 0.21
C GLU A 271 -12.58 5.69 -0.57
N PHE A 272 -13.20 4.58 -1.00
CA PHE A 272 -12.57 3.60 -1.87
C PHE A 272 -12.28 4.17 -3.26
N LEU A 273 -13.23 4.91 -3.85
CA LEU A 273 -13.07 5.60 -5.15
C LEU A 273 -11.91 6.59 -5.13
N ILE A 274 -11.87 7.50 -4.15
CA ILE A 274 -10.80 8.50 -4.07
C ILE A 274 -9.44 7.85 -3.85
N THR A 275 -9.39 6.76 -3.09
CA THR A 275 -8.14 6.01 -2.85
C THR A 275 -7.67 5.30 -4.13
N ALA A 276 -8.58 4.72 -4.91
CA ALA A 276 -8.27 4.16 -6.22
C ALA A 276 -7.80 5.24 -7.22
N ALA A 277 -8.48 6.39 -7.25
CA ALA A 277 -8.13 7.52 -8.09
C ALA A 277 -6.74 8.09 -7.76
N GLN A 278 -6.44 8.29 -6.47
CA GLN A 278 -5.12 8.73 -6.03
C GLN A 278 -4.05 7.69 -6.36
N SER A 279 -4.32 6.40 -6.17
CA SER A 279 -3.40 5.32 -6.51
C SER A 279 -3.09 5.30 -8.00
N LEU A 280 -4.10 5.45 -8.86
CA LEU A 280 -3.91 5.56 -10.31
C LEU A 280 -3.04 6.75 -10.68
N PHE A 281 -3.38 7.95 -10.16
CA PHE A 281 -2.62 9.16 -10.43
C PHE A 281 -1.15 9.01 -9.99
N ALA A 282 -0.90 8.54 -8.78
CA ALA A 282 0.44 8.36 -8.25
C ALA A 282 1.27 7.37 -9.08
N VAL A 283 0.71 6.22 -9.45
CA VAL A 283 1.42 5.23 -10.26
C VAL A 283 1.78 5.80 -11.64
N LEU A 284 0.84 6.48 -12.31
CA LEU A 284 1.10 7.08 -13.63
C LEU A 284 2.10 8.24 -13.58
N LEU A 285 2.20 8.92 -12.44
CA LEU A 285 3.18 9.98 -12.21
C LEU A 285 4.61 9.44 -12.28
N ILE A 286 4.84 8.26 -11.70
CA ILE A 286 6.15 7.61 -11.60
C ILE A 286 6.41 6.50 -12.62
N VAL A 287 5.44 6.12 -13.47
CA VAL A 287 5.52 4.95 -14.38
C VAL A 287 6.70 5.00 -15.37
N ALA A 288 7.24 6.19 -15.61
CA ALA A 288 8.45 6.40 -16.39
C ALA A 288 9.76 6.25 -15.59
N MET A 289 9.71 5.56 -14.43
CA MET A 289 10.80 5.34 -13.46
C MET A 289 11.45 6.64 -12.96
N ARG A 290 10.67 7.71 -12.87
CA ARG A 290 11.14 9.01 -12.41
C ARG A 290 10.01 9.81 -11.76
N MET A 291 10.33 10.55 -10.70
CA MET A 291 9.44 11.48 -10.04
C MET A 291 10.02 12.89 -10.07
N TYR A 292 9.26 13.84 -10.62
CA TYR A 292 9.61 15.26 -10.59
C TYR A 292 8.90 15.95 -9.42
N TRP A 293 9.52 17.01 -8.90
CA TRP A 293 9.00 17.77 -7.75
C TRP A 293 7.57 18.32 -7.94
N PRO A 294 7.11 18.79 -9.14
CA PRO A 294 5.74 19.29 -9.27
C PRO A 294 4.73 18.17 -9.02
N GLY A 295 5.08 16.94 -9.39
CA GLY A 295 4.24 15.78 -9.11
C GLY A 295 4.18 15.44 -7.61
N ALA A 296 5.31 15.58 -6.90
CA ALA A 296 5.34 15.42 -5.45
C ALA A 296 4.49 16.50 -4.74
N VAL A 297 4.61 17.76 -5.16
CA VAL A 297 3.80 18.86 -4.64
C VAL A 297 2.32 18.64 -4.94
N ALA A 298 1.96 18.17 -6.14
CA ALA A 298 0.58 17.88 -6.50
C ALA A 298 -0.03 16.79 -5.58
N LEU A 299 0.69 15.69 -5.34
CA LEU A 299 0.25 14.65 -4.40
C LEU A 299 0.05 15.20 -2.98
N LEU A 300 1.03 15.95 -2.48
CA LEU A 300 0.98 16.50 -1.13
C LEU A 300 -0.15 17.52 -0.95
N LEU A 301 -0.29 18.46 -1.89
CA LEU A 301 -1.33 19.48 -1.80
C LEU A 301 -2.72 18.89 -1.95
N LEU A 302 -2.94 17.98 -2.91
CA LEU A 302 -4.25 17.34 -3.05
C LEU A 302 -4.61 16.53 -1.81
N PHE A 303 -3.65 15.85 -1.19
CA PHE A 303 -3.84 15.15 0.08
C PHE A 303 -4.16 16.09 1.24
N ILE A 304 -3.33 17.12 1.47
CA ILE A 304 -3.52 18.08 2.58
C ILE A 304 -4.84 18.83 2.42
N ILE A 305 -5.18 19.27 1.21
CA ILE A 305 -6.44 19.99 1.00
C ILE A 305 -7.60 19.02 1.25
N GLN A 306 -7.59 17.82 0.67
CA GLN A 306 -8.67 16.85 0.89
C GLN A 306 -8.89 16.49 2.36
N PHE A 307 -7.82 16.45 3.17
CA PHE A 307 -7.90 16.24 4.62
C PHE A 307 -8.84 17.23 5.32
N PHE A 308 -8.93 18.47 4.84
CA PHE A 308 -9.85 19.50 5.37
C PHE A 308 -11.23 19.51 4.70
N PHE A 309 -11.40 18.83 3.56
CA PHE A 309 -12.66 18.74 2.81
C PHE A 309 -13.21 17.31 2.82
N THR A 310 -13.75 16.91 3.98
CA THR A 310 -14.21 15.53 4.26
C THR A 310 -15.62 15.21 3.79
N GLY A 311 -16.38 16.20 3.28
CA GLY A 311 -17.74 15.98 2.79
C GLY A 311 -17.80 15.13 1.52
N GLU A 312 -18.99 14.59 1.22
CA GLU A 312 -19.27 13.79 0.02
C GLU A 312 -18.86 14.50 -1.28
N THR A 313 -19.29 15.75 -1.45
CA THR A 313 -18.89 16.58 -2.60
C THR A 313 -17.38 16.74 -2.68
N GLY A 314 -16.69 16.86 -1.55
CA GLY A 314 -15.23 16.91 -1.49
C GLY A 314 -14.62 15.64 -2.06
N ARG A 315 -15.03 14.47 -1.57
CA ARG A 315 -14.52 13.17 -2.06
C ARG A 315 -14.70 13.00 -3.56
N LEU A 316 -15.86 13.34 -4.10
CA LEU A 316 -16.15 13.26 -5.54
C LEU A 316 -15.32 14.24 -6.37
N VAL A 317 -15.17 15.49 -5.90
CA VAL A 317 -14.33 16.50 -6.55
C VAL A 317 -12.87 16.05 -6.59
N PHE A 318 -12.30 15.60 -5.47
CA PHE A 318 -10.91 15.14 -5.43
C PHE A 318 -10.70 13.86 -6.25
N SER A 319 -11.66 12.92 -6.24
CA SER A 319 -11.62 11.76 -7.12
C SER A 319 -11.56 12.18 -8.59
N SER A 320 -12.40 13.14 -8.98
CA SER A 320 -12.43 13.69 -10.34
C SER A 320 -11.14 14.41 -10.71
N ILE A 321 -10.55 15.16 -9.78
CA ILE A 321 -9.24 15.82 -9.98
C ILE A 321 -8.13 14.79 -10.19
N TYR A 322 -8.04 13.77 -9.35
CA TYR A 322 -7.03 12.71 -9.51
C TYR A 322 -7.17 11.98 -10.84
N LEU A 323 -8.40 11.61 -11.22
CA LEU A 323 -8.68 10.96 -12.51
C LEU A 323 -8.38 11.88 -13.70
N GLY A 324 -8.76 13.16 -13.61
CA GLY A 324 -8.46 14.16 -14.63
C GLY A 324 -6.96 14.37 -14.81
N LEU A 325 -6.20 14.48 -13.73
CA LEU A 325 -4.74 14.61 -13.78
C LEU A 325 -4.07 13.33 -14.31
N ALA A 326 -4.57 12.15 -13.92
CA ALA A 326 -4.12 10.87 -14.45
C ALA A 326 -4.31 10.81 -15.98
N PHE A 327 -5.50 11.22 -16.46
CA PHE A 327 -5.80 11.32 -17.88
C PHE A 327 -4.88 12.33 -18.59
N LEU A 328 -4.70 13.54 -18.06
CA LEU A 328 -3.86 14.58 -18.65
C LEU A 328 -2.39 14.13 -18.76
N ILE A 329 -1.85 13.49 -17.72
CA ILE A 329 -0.50 12.94 -17.74
C ILE A 329 -0.34 11.88 -18.84
N MET A 330 -1.33 11.01 -18.97
CA MET A 330 -1.33 10.00 -20.02
C MET A 330 -1.49 10.63 -21.39
N ALA A 331 -2.36 11.62 -21.58
CA ALA A 331 -2.54 12.32 -22.86
C ALA A 331 -1.28 13.08 -23.28
N ALA A 332 -0.59 13.73 -22.34
CA ALA A 332 0.60 14.52 -22.62
C ALA A 332 1.88 13.71 -22.88
N SER A 333 2.04 12.54 -22.23
CA SER A 333 3.32 11.81 -22.26
C SER A 333 3.23 10.45 -22.95
N ARG A 334 3.71 10.39 -24.21
CA ARG A 334 3.84 9.11 -24.95
C ARG A 334 4.71 8.09 -24.22
N ALA A 335 5.76 8.55 -23.54
CA ALA A 335 6.65 7.68 -22.77
C ALA A 335 5.93 7.00 -21.60
N ARG A 336 5.12 7.75 -20.84
CA ARG A 336 4.31 7.18 -19.75
C ARG A 336 3.24 6.23 -20.27
N ARG A 337 2.57 6.57 -21.37
CA ARG A 337 1.62 5.66 -22.03
C ARG A 337 2.25 4.34 -22.42
N GLN A 338 3.40 4.39 -23.08
CA GLN A 338 4.10 3.19 -23.50
C GLN A 338 4.57 2.36 -22.30
N ALA A 339 5.07 3.02 -21.24
CA ALA A 339 5.50 2.32 -20.03
C ALA A 339 4.34 1.59 -19.34
N ALA A 340 3.21 2.27 -19.13
CA ALA A 340 2.01 1.66 -18.55
C ALA A 340 1.47 0.52 -19.42
N TRP A 341 1.38 0.73 -20.73
CA TRP A 341 0.96 -0.30 -21.68
C TRP A 341 1.89 -1.52 -21.65
N ASN A 342 3.20 -1.31 -21.61
CA ASN A 342 4.17 -2.41 -21.56
C ASN A 342 4.02 -3.22 -20.27
N MET A 343 3.77 -2.57 -19.12
CA MET A 343 3.52 -3.26 -17.85
C MET A 343 2.25 -4.13 -17.93
N LEU A 344 1.14 -3.56 -18.42
CA LEU A 344 -0.13 -4.28 -18.56
C LEU A 344 -0.06 -5.41 -19.59
N ALA A 345 0.56 -5.17 -20.74
CA ALA A 345 0.76 -6.17 -21.79
C ALA A 345 1.65 -7.33 -21.31
N TRP A 346 2.66 -7.02 -20.49
CA TRP A 346 3.50 -8.04 -19.86
C TRP A 346 2.72 -8.87 -18.83
N ALA A 347 1.89 -8.24 -17.99
CA ALA A 347 0.99 -8.95 -17.08
C ALA A 347 -0.01 -9.85 -17.84
N ALA A 348 -0.64 -9.34 -18.91
CA ALA A 348 -1.58 -10.08 -19.74
C ALA A 348 -0.95 -11.30 -20.44
N LYS A 349 0.35 -11.27 -20.71
CA LYS A 349 1.12 -12.42 -21.25
C LYS A 349 1.50 -13.44 -20.17
N GLY A 350 0.90 -13.37 -18.98
CA GLY A 350 1.17 -14.28 -17.87
C GLY A 350 2.56 -14.09 -17.29
N PHE A 351 3.04 -12.83 -17.22
CA PHE A 351 4.28 -12.48 -16.53
C PHE A 351 5.55 -13.16 -17.06
N ARG A 352 5.53 -13.63 -18.31
CA ARG A 352 6.67 -14.29 -18.95
C ARG A 352 7.82 -13.31 -19.14
N ALA A 353 9.05 -13.76 -18.89
CA ALA A 353 10.23 -12.94 -19.18
C ALA A 353 10.20 -12.53 -20.68
N PRO A 354 10.59 -11.29 -21.02
CA PRO A 354 10.77 -10.96 -22.43
C PRO A 354 11.73 -11.98 -23.03
N GLY A 355 11.35 -12.58 -24.17
CA GLY A 355 12.23 -13.48 -24.90
C GLY A 355 13.57 -12.79 -25.19
N PRO A 356 14.66 -13.56 -25.41
CA PRO A 356 15.93 -12.97 -25.77
C PRO A 356 15.74 -12.01 -26.94
N ALA A 357 16.36 -10.83 -26.88
CA ALA A 357 16.36 -9.92 -28.00
C ALA A 357 16.90 -10.67 -29.23
N PRO A 358 16.28 -10.53 -30.42
CA PRO A 358 16.82 -11.14 -31.62
C PRO A 358 18.27 -10.69 -31.80
N VAL A 359 19.17 -11.66 -31.98
CA VAL A 359 20.58 -11.38 -32.26
C VAL A 359 20.62 -10.64 -33.60
N PRO A 360 21.20 -9.43 -33.68
CA PRO A 360 21.33 -8.74 -34.96
C PRO A 360 22.20 -9.60 -35.89
N GLY A 361 21.61 -10.18 -36.94
CA GLY A 361 22.34 -10.95 -37.96
C GLY A 361 21.74 -12.30 -38.36
N GLU A 362 20.63 -12.74 -37.78
CA GLU A 362 19.89 -13.91 -38.29
C GLU A 362 18.70 -13.45 -39.14
N ALA A 363 18.98 -13.12 -40.41
CA ALA A 363 18.00 -13.00 -41.48
C ALA A 363 18.60 -13.54 -42.78
#